data_AF-A0A658NRI3-F1
#
_entry.id   AF-A0A658NRI3-F1
#
_cell.length_a   1.000
_cell.length_b   1.000
_cell.length_c   1.000
_cell.angle_alpha   90.00
_cell.angle_beta   90.00
_cell.angle_gamma   90.00
#
_symmetry.space_group_name_H-M   'P 1'
#
loop_
_entity.id
_entity.type
_entity.pdbx_description
1 polymer ?
#
loop_
_entity_poly.entity_id
_entity_poly.type
_entity_poly.pdbx_seq_one_letter_code
_entity_poly.pdbx_strand_id
1 'polypeptide(L)'
;MSSVYNGRITGLNQTEGTNMKLVWNESIYAVDSWVVLAGAENKDAGMDFIAFANAPENLSKLPAKIAYGLPVKAAAEAIPAELGVN
;
A
#
# COMPACT_ATOMS: atom_id res chain seq x y z
N MET A 1 -16.53 14.59 -10.97
CA MET A 1 -16.42 13.58 -9.90
C MET A 1 -16.09 12.25 -10.57
N SER A 2 -15.17 11.46 -10.02
CA SER A 2 -14.75 10.17 -10.58
C SER A 2 -14.39 9.20 -9.47
N SER A 3 -14.41 7.90 -9.76
CA SER A 3 -13.98 6.83 -8.85
C SER A 3 -12.58 6.36 -9.25
N VAL A 4 -11.64 6.36 -8.30
CA VAL A 4 -10.23 6.07 -8.54
C VAL A 4 -9.59 5.38 -7.33
N TYR A 5 -8.48 4.68 -7.54
CA TYR A 5 -7.63 4.23 -6.44
C TYR A 5 -7.02 5.42 -5.70
N ASN A 6 -7.16 5.48 -4.37
CA ASN A 6 -6.81 6.66 -3.58
C ASN A 6 -5.34 7.07 -3.69
N GLY A 7 -4.42 6.10 -3.82
CA GLY A 7 -2.99 6.34 -3.99
C GLY A 7 -2.65 7.18 -5.24
N ARG A 8 -3.53 7.20 -6.26
CA ARG A 8 -3.36 8.02 -7.46
C ARG A 8 -3.56 9.50 -7.18
N ILE A 9 -4.58 9.86 -6.42
CA ILE A 9 -4.88 11.25 -6.08
C ILE A 9 -3.78 11.84 -5.19
N THR A 10 -3.34 11.09 -4.19
CA THR A 10 -2.24 11.53 -3.32
C THR A 10 -0.94 11.72 -4.10
N GLY A 11 -0.63 10.81 -5.03
CA GLY A 11 0.55 10.92 -5.88
C GLY A 11 0.51 12.16 -6.77
N LEU A 12 -0.60 12.37 -7.50
CA LEU A 12 -0.76 13.54 -8.37
C LEU A 12 -0.70 14.86 -7.60
N ASN A 13 -1.32 14.93 -6.42
CA ASN A 13 -1.24 16.12 -5.58
C ASN A 13 0.21 16.39 -5.12
N GLN A 14 1.01 15.36 -4.85
CA GLN A 14 2.42 15.51 -4.45
C GLN A 14 3.35 15.85 -5.62
N THR A 15 3.19 15.20 -6.78
CA THR A 15 4.14 15.31 -7.89
C THR A 15 3.80 16.39 -8.90
N GLU A 16 2.52 16.68 -9.10
CA GLU A 16 2.03 17.61 -10.12
C GLU A 16 1.37 18.87 -9.52
N GLY A 17 1.28 18.95 -8.18
CA GLY A 17 0.67 20.09 -7.50
C GLY A 17 -0.82 20.23 -7.78
N THR A 18 -1.50 19.15 -8.16
CA THR A 18 -2.96 19.16 -8.26
C THR A 18 -3.58 19.38 -6.87
N ASN A 19 -4.81 19.88 -6.84
CA ASN A 19 -5.54 20.13 -5.59
C ASN A 19 -6.85 19.33 -5.54
N MET A 20 -6.77 18.05 -5.87
CA MET A 20 -7.93 17.15 -5.88
C MET A 20 -8.26 16.72 -4.46
N LYS A 21 -9.57 16.69 -4.14
CA LYS A 21 -10.08 16.26 -2.84
C LYS A 21 -10.56 14.80 -2.90
N LEU A 22 -10.26 14.03 -1.85
CA LEU A 22 -10.79 12.69 -1.65
C LEU A 22 -12.08 12.75 -0.82
N VAL A 23 -13.08 11.95 -1.21
CA VAL A 23 -14.32 11.73 -0.44
C VAL A 23 -14.42 10.23 -0.18
N TRP A 24 -14.43 9.84 1.09
CA TRP A 24 -14.39 8.43 1.52
C TRP A 24 -15.75 7.80 1.78
N ASN A 25 -16.81 8.61 1.87
CA ASN A 25 -18.16 8.10 2.05
C ASN A 25 -18.50 7.14 0.90
N GLU A 26 -19.00 5.95 1.24
CA GLU A 26 -19.30 4.87 0.28
C GLU A 26 -18.10 4.37 -0.53
N SER A 27 -16.87 4.59 -0.02
CA SER A 27 -15.67 4.01 -0.62
C SER A 27 -15.70 2.48 -0.57
N ILE A 28 -15.12 1.88 -1.60
CA ILE A 28 -14.99 0.43 -1.71
C ILE A 28 -13.62 0.03 -1.14
N TYR A 29 -13.64 -0.85 -0.15
CA TYR A 29 -12.43 -1.43 0.41
C TYR A 29 -11.97 -2.63 -0.44
N ALA A 30 -10.70 -2.61 -0.85
CA ALA A 30 -10.07 -3.68 -1.62
C ALA A 30 -8.68 -3.97 -1.05
N VAL A 31 -8.26 -5.23 -1.16
CA VAL A 31 -6.96 -5.70 -0.68
C VAL A 31 -6.29 -6.50 -1.79
N ASP A 32 -5.05 -6.12 -2.09
CA ASP A 32 -4.20 -6.85 -3.03
C ASP A 32 -3.40 -7.91 -2.29
N SER A 33 -3.13 -9.03 -2.97
CA SER A 33 -2.38 -10.16 -2.41
C SER A 33 -1.24 -10.54 -3.33
N TRP A 34 -0.09 -10.86 -2.74
CA TRP A 34 0.96 -11.60 -3.44
C TRP A 34 0.55 -13.06 -3.58
N VAL A 35 0.87 -13.66 -4.72
CA VAL A 35 0.57 -15.06 -5.00
C VAL A 35 1.76 -15.73 -5.67
N VAL A 36 1.97 -17.02 -5.38
CA VAL A 36 2.84 -17.90 -6.14
C VAL A 36 1.97 -18.80 -6.98
N LEU A 37 2.11 -18.73 -8.31
CA LEU A 37 1.29 -19.51 -9.23
C LEU A 37 1.60 -21.01 -9.12
N ALA A 38 0.60 -21.85 -9.37
CA ALA A 38 0.77 -23.29 -9.41
C ALA A 38 1.79 -23.68 -10.50
N GLY A 39 2.77 -24.52 -10.14
CA GLY A 39 3.84 -24.94 -11.05
C GLY A 39 4.92 -23.88 -11.30
N ALA A 40 4.95 -22.78 -10.54
CA ALA A 40 6.05 -21.81 -10.63
C ALA A 40 7.41 -22.48 -10.37
N GLU A 41 8.33 -22.33 -11.32
CA GLU A 41 9.68 -22.90 -11.25
C GLU A 41 10.44 -22.45 -10.00
N ASN A 42 10.23 -21.20 -9.58
CA ASN A 42 10.90 -20.57 -8.44
C ASN A 42 9.97 -20.43 -7.22
N LYS A 43 9.21 -21.48 -6.90
CA LYS A 43 8.22 -21.45 -5.80
C LYS A 43 8.82 -20.97 -4.48
N ASP A 44 9.96 -21.53 -4.08
CA ASP A 44 10.55 -21.25 -2.76
C ASP A 44 11.05 -19.80 -2.68
N ALA A 45 11.74 -19.30 -3.71
CA ALA A 45 12.14 -17.91 -3.79
C ALA A 45 10.93 -16.95 -3.81
N GLY A 46 9.82 -17.35 -4.43
CA GLY A 46 8.56 -16.61 -4.38
C GLY A 46 8.00 -16.51 -2.95
N MET A 47 8.06 -17.60 -2.18
CA MET A 47 7.65 -17.58 -0.77
C MET A 47 8.59 -16.72 0.09
N ASP A 48 9.90 -16.80 -0.15
CA ASP A 48 10.89 -15.95 0.54
C ASP A 48 10.65 -14.47 0.26
N PHE A 49 10.30 -14.11 -0.98
CA PHE A 49 9.93 -12.73 -1.32
C PHE A 49 8.67 -12.27 -0.60
N ILE A 50 7.63 -13.11 -0.54
CA ILE A 50 6.39 -12.76 0.19
C ILE A 50 6.68 -12.53 1.67
N ALA A 51 7.52 -13.37 2.28
CA ALA A 51 7.95 -13.19 3.66
C ALA A 51 8.74 -11.88 3.83
N PHE A 52 9.71 -11.62 2.96
CA PHE A 52 10.49 -10.38 2.95
C PHE A 52 9.61 -9.13 2.81
N ALA A 53 8.67 -9.12 1.85
CA ALA A 53 7.82 -7.98 1.55
C ALA A 53 6.83 -7.67 2.69
N ASN A 54 6.40 -8.68 3.45
CA ASN A 54 5.49 -8.51 4.60
C ASN A 54 6.21 -8.30 5.94
N ALA A 55 7.54 -8.42 5.99
CA ALA A 55 8.30 -8.14 7.20
C ALA A 55 8.06 -6.66 7.64
N PRO A 56 7.74 -6.38 8.92
CA PRO A 56 7.38 -5.03 9.36
C PRO A 56 8.37 -3.94 8.97
N GLU A 57 9.67 -4.22 9.05
CA GLU A 57 10.77 -3.32 8.69
C GLU A 57 10.82 -2.97 7.19
N ASN A 58 10.23 -3.80 6.33
CA ASN A 58 10.16 -3.56 4.90
C ASN A 58 8.82 -2.93 4.54
N LEU A 59 7.72 -3.49 5.05
CA LEU A 59 6.37 -3.05 4.73
C LEU A 59 6.06 -1.63 5.25
N SER A 60 6.62 -1.24 6.40
CA SER A 60 6.50 0.13 6.95
C SER A 60 7.07 1.22 6.04
N LYS A 61 7.92 0.87 5.06
CA LYS A 61 8.49 1.83 4.10
C LYS A 61 7.52 2.16 2.95
N LEU A 62 6.46 1.36 2.77
CA LEU A 62 5.51 1.51 1.65
C LEU A 62 4.72 2.83 1.68
N PRO A 63 4.18 3.30 2.83
CA PRO A 63 3.35 4.51 2.87
C PRO A 63 4.07 5.78 2.41
N ALA A 64 5.39 5.83 2.54
CA ALA A 64 6.21 6.94 2.03
C ALA A 64 6.29 6.98 0.49
N LYS A 65 5.91 5.90 -0.19
CA LYS A 65 5.94 5.76 -1.65
C LYS A 65 4.54 5.79 -2.26
N ILE A 66 3.56 5.26 -1.55
CA ILE A 66 2.16 5.27 -1.97
C ILE A 66 1.27 5.27 -0.74
N ALA A 67 0.25 6.14 -0.72
CA ALA A 67 -0.65 6.29 0.42
C ALA A 67 -1.67 5.13 0.49
N TYR A 68 -1.20 3.94 0.83
CA TYR A 68 -2.04 2.76 1.10
C TYR A 68 -1.88 2.27 2.54
N GLY A 69 -2.95 1.67 3.06
CA GLY A 69 -2.92 1.00 4.36
C GLY A 69 -2.05 -0.25 4.33
N LEU A 70 -1.55 -0.65 5.50
CA LEU A 70 -0.70 -1.82 5.66
C LEU A 70 -1.48 -2.97 6.31
N PRO A 71 -1.42 -4.20 5.76
CA PRO A 71 -2.12 -5.36 6.33
C PRO A 71 -1.45 -5.93 7.60
N VAL A 72 -0.26 -5.44 7.97
CA VAL A 72 0.50 -5.90 9.14
C VAL A 72 0.52 -4.80 10.21
N LYS A 73 -0.11 -5.07 11.37
CA LYS A 73 -0.26 -4.08 12.46
C LYS A 73 1.08 -3.50 12.94
N ALA A 74 2.08 -4.35 13.17
CA ALA A 74 3.40 -3.92 13.60
C ALA A 74 4.09 -2.99 12.57
N ALA A 75 3.81 -3.18 11.27
CA ALA A 75 4.32 -2.28 10.23
C ALA A 75 3.61 -0.92 10.29
N ALA A 76 2.30 -0.91 10.54
CA ALA A 76 1.51 0.30 10.69
C ALA A 76 1.90 1.10 11.95
N GLU A 77 2.23 0.43 13.04
CA GLU A 77 2.73 1.08 14.27
C GLU A 77 4.12 1.71 14.10
N ALA A 78 4.91 1.23 13.12
CA ALA A 78 6.26 1.70 12.85
C ALA A 78 6.32 2.86 11.84
N ILE A 79 5.20 3.31 11.26
CA ILE A 79 5.20 4.41 10.30
C ILE A 79 5.41 5.76 11.01
N PRO A 80 6.15 6.71 10.43
CA PRO A 80 6.26 8.07 10.94
C PRO A 80 4.87 8.73 11.08
N ALA A 81 4.66 9.49 12.14
CA ALA A 81 3.37 10.10 12.46
C ALA A 81 2.86 11.03 11.34
N GLU A 82 3.76 11.67 10.58
CA GLU A 82 3.43 12.50 9.43
C GLU A 82 2.89 11.72 8.21
N LEU A 83 3.14 10.41 8.15
CA LEU A 83 2.60 9.50 7.14
C LEU A 83 1.39 8.71 7.67
N GLY A 84 1.19 8.69 8.98
CA GLY A 84 -0.02 8.19 9.61
C GLY A 84 -1.20 9.10 9.27
N VAL A 85 -2.15 8.58 8.50
CA VAL A 85 -3.39 9.31 8.21
C VAL A 85 -4.34 9.10 9.39
N ASN A 86 -4.72 10.21 10.05
CA ASN A 86 -5.94 10.30 10.86
C ASN A 86 -7.15 10.46 9.94
#